data_AF-A0A380ALN2-F1
#
_entry.id   AF-A0A380ALN2-F1
#
_cell.length_a   1.000
_cell.length_b   1.000
_cell.length_c   1.000
_cell.angle_alpha   90.00
_cell.angle_beta   90.00
_cell.angle_gamma   90.00
#
_symmetry.space_group_name_H-M   'P 1'
#
loop_
_entity.id
_entity.type
_entity.pdbx_description
1 polymer ?
#
loop_
_entity_poly.entity_id
_entity_poly.type
_entity_poly.pdbx_seq_one_letter_code
_entity_poly.pdbx_strand_id
1 'polypeptide(L)'
;MILVVGIKLGCINHAVLTAQAVQQAGLTLAGWIANDVTPPGRRHQEYLATLRRMLPAPLLGEIPHLPQAERARLGQYLDISLL
;
A
#
# COMPACT_ATOMS: atom_id res chain seq x y z
N MET A 1 -1.91 -1.11 13.27
CA MET A 1 -0.82 -0.49 12.47
C MET A 1 -1.26 -0.39 11.01
N ILE A 2 -0.90 0.68 10.29
CA ILE A 2 -1.18 0.83 8.85
C ILE A 2 0.17 0.88 8.11
N LEU A 3 0.32 0.10 7.03
CA LEU A 3 1.51 0.09 6.19
C LEU A 3 1.26 0.89 4.91
N VAL A 4 2.11 1.88 4.62
CA VAL A 4 2.09 2.58 3.33
C VAL A 4 3.15 1.99 2.41
N VAL A 5 2.72 1.49 1.25
CA VAL A 5 3.61 0.87 0.26
C VAL A 5 3.74 1.79 -0.95
N GLY A 6 4.92 2.38 -1.14
CA GLY A 6 5.25 3.09 -2.36
C GLY A 6 5.42 2.12 -3.53
N ILE A 7 4.55 2.19 -4.54
CA ILE A 7 4.55 1.24 -5.67
C ILE A 7 5.69 1.56 -6.63
N LYS A 8 6.74 0.75 -6.55
CA LYS A 8 7.92 0.77 -7.43
C LYS A 8 8.67 -0.56 -7.36
N LEU A 9 9.66 -0.77 -8.22
CA LEU A 9 10.51 -1.95 -8.14
C LEU A 9 11.12 -2.10 -6.73
N GLY A 10 11.06 -3.32 -6.19
CA GLY A 10 11.48 -3.64 -4.83
C GLY A 10 10.37 -3.57 -3.76
N CYS A 11 9.24 -2.91 -4.04
CA CYS A 11 8.20 -2.68 -3.02
C CYS A 11 7.64 -3.98 -2.40
N ILE A 12 7.55 -5.07 -3.17
CA ILE A 12 7.08 -6.38 -2.67
C ILE A 12 7.97 -6.88 -1.52
N ASN A 13 9.29 -6.88 -1.71
CA ASN A 13 10.21 -7.37 -0.69
C ASN A 13 10.12 -6.52 0.58
N HIS A 14 10.16 -5.19 0.44
CA HIS A 14 10.05 -4.29 1.59
C HIS A 14 8.73 -4.46 2.33
N ALA A 15 7.60 -4.50 1.61
CA ALA A 15 6.28 -4.62 2.22
C ALA A 15 6.12 -5.95 2.99
N VAL A 16 6.58 -7.05 2.41
CA VAL A 16 6.51 -8.38 3.04
C VAL A 16 7.41 -8.45 4.27
N LEU A 17 8.65 -7.96 4.19
CA LEU A 17 9.57 -7.92 5.34
C LEU A 17 9.01 -7.06 6.48
N THR A 18 8.42 -5.90 6.16
CA THR A 18 7.78 -5.06 7.17
C THR A 18 6.57 -5.77 7.78
N ALA A 19 5.70 -6.38 6.98
CA ALA A 19 4.54 -7.11 7.50
C ALA A 19 4.95 -8.28 8.42
N GLN A 20 6.00 -9.03 8.06
CA GLN A 20 6.54 -10.10 8.91
C GLN A 20 7.09 -9.56 10.23
N ALA A 21 7.85 -8.45 10.21
CA ALA A 21 8.38 -7.84 11.43
C ALA A 21 7.26 -7.38 12.37
N VAL A 22 6.19 -6.80 11.82
CA VAL A 22 4.99 -6.39 12.59
C VAL A 22 4.33 -7.59 13.25
N GLN A 23 4.14 -8.69 12.51
CA GLN A 23 3.58 -9.92 13.05
C GLN A 23 4.47 -10.56 14.13
N GLN A 24 5.79 -10.59 13.91
CA GLN A 24 6.76 -11.13 14.87
C GLN A 24 6.80 -10.31 16.16
N ALA A 25 6.52 -9.01 16.08
CA ALA A 25 6.36 -8.15 17.26
C ALA A 25 5.02 -8.36 18.00
N GLY A 26 4.17 -9.29 17.54
CA GLY A 26 2.85 -9.55 18.14
C GLY A 26 1.81 -8.46 17.84
N LEU A 27 2.05 -7.62 16.83
CA LEU A 27 1.17 -6.51 16.46
C LEU A 27 0.28 -6.87 15.28
N THR A 28 -0.90 -6.26 15.23
CA THR A 28 -1.85 -6.38 14.11
C THR A 28 -1.56 -5.34 13.03
N LEU A 29 -1.32 -5.83 11.80
CA LEU A 29 -1.39 -5.01 10.60
C LEU A 29 -2.87 -4.86 10.21
N ALA A 30 -3.46 -3.69 10.50
CA ALA A 30 -4.89 -3.41 10.33
C ALA A 30 -5.27 -3.15 8.87
N GLY A 31 -4.31 -2.70 8.06
CA GLY A 31 -4.53 -2.40 6.65
C GLY A 31 -3.26 -1.87 6.00
N TRP A 32 -3.31 -1.72 4.68
CA TRP A 32 -2.24 -1.10 3.92
C TRP A 32 -2.77 -0.20 2.81
N ILE A 33 -1.94 0.76 2.42
CA ILE A 33 -2.26 1.76 1.39
C ILE A 33 -1.23 1.61 0.26
N ALA A 34 -1.70 1.51 -0.98
CA ALA A 34 -0.86 1.63 -2.16
C ALA A 34 -0.68 3.12 -2.50
N ASN A 35 0.57 3.56 -2.70
CA ASN A 35 0.88 4.93 -3.08
C ASN A 35 1.75 4.96 -4.34
N ASP A 36 1.23 5.54 -5.41
CA ASP A 36 1.93 5.64 -6.69
C ASP A 36 2.96 6.78 -6.67
N VAL A 37 4.16 6.45 -6.20
CA VAL A 37 5.28 7.39 -6.09
C VAL A 37 5.85 7.84 -7.44
N THR A 38 5.54 7.10 -8.50
CA THR A 38 5.88 7.40 -9.89
C THR A 38 4.67 7.11 -10.78
N PRO A 39 4.57 7.71 -11.98
CA PRO A 39 3.55 7.33 -12.95
C PRO A 39 3.51 5.80 -13.15
N PRO A 40 2.31 5.19 -13.17
CA PRO A 40 2.19 3.74 -13.22
C PRO A 40 2.81 3.16 -14.50
N GLY A 41 3.72 2.20 -14.33
CA GLY A 41 4.33 1.46 -15.43
C GLY A 41 3.47 0.28 -15.89
N ARG A 42 3.92 -0.45 -16.93
CA ARG A 42 3.17 -1.59 -17.51
C ARG A 42 2.77 -2.67 -16.52
N ARG A 43 3.56 -2.88 -15.46
CA ARG A 43 3.39 -3.99 -14.50
C ARG A 43 2.66 -3.58 -13.22
N HIS A 44 2.07 -2.38 -13.19
CA HIS A 44 1.42 -1.82 -12.01
C HIS A 44 0.39 -2.78 -11.38
N GLN A 45 -0.49 -3.31 -12.21
CA GLN A 45 -1.52 -4.26 -11.78
C GLN A 45 -0.93 -5.57 -11.24
N GLU A 46 0.18 -6.06 -11.80
CA GLU A 46 0.87 -7.26 -11.30
C GLU A 46 1.47 -7.03 -9.92
N TYR A 47 2.04 -5.84 -9.66
CA TYR A 47 2.53 -5.45 -8.34
C TYR A 47 1.39 -5.45 -7.32
N LEU A 48 0.28 -4.78 -7.63
CA LEU A 48 -0.88 -4.71 -6.73
C LEU A 48 -1.47 -6.09 -6.45
N ALA A 49 -1.64 -6.93 -7.48
CA ALA A 49 -2.14 -8.29 -7.31
C ALA A 49 -1.21 -9.12 -6.41
N THR A 50 0.11 -8.97 -6.57
CA THR A 50 1.10 -9.66 -5.74
C THR A 50 1.04 -9.20 -4.28
N LEU A 51 1.01 -7.89 -4.06
CA LEU A 51 0.91 -7.31 -2.71
C LEU A 51 -0.40 -7.72 -2.01
N ARG A 52 -1.54 -7.65 -2.69
CA ARG A 52 -2.85 -8.10 -2.18
C ARG A 52 -2.83 -9.56 -1.73
N ARG A 53 -2.11 -10.42 -2.44
CA ARG A 53 -1.99 -11.85 -2.10
C ARG A 53 -1.04 -12.09 -0.91
N MET A 54 0.02 -11.29 -0.78
CA MET A 54 1.09 -11.55 0.19
C MET A 54 0.91 -10.82 1.52
N LEU A 55 0.23 -9.66 1.53
CA LEU A 55 0.03 -8.87 2.73
C LEU A 55 -1.21 -9.37 3.48
N PRO A 56 -1.08 -9.76 4.77
CA PRO A 56 -2.15 -10.31 5.58
C PRO A 56 -3.02 -9.20 6.18
N ALA A 57 -3.48 -8.26 5.35
CA ALA A 57 -4.26 -7.10 5.75
C ALA A 57 -5.05 -6.53 4.55
N PRO A 58 -6.21 -5.89 4.78
CA PRO A 58 -6.99 -5.29 3.70
C PRO A 58 -6.24 -4.13 3.02
N LEU A 59 -6.39 -4.03 1.70
CA LEU A 59 -6.03 -2.82 0.97
C LEU A 59 -7.08 -1.76 1.26
N LEU A 60 -6.68 -0.70 1.95
CA LEU A 60 -7.56 0.43 2.29
C LEU A 60 -7.80 1.35 1.09
N GLY A 61 -6.90 1.32 0.11
CA GLY A 61 -7.03 2.16 -1.07
C GLY A 61 -5.71 2.38 -1.80
N GLU A 62 -5.83 2.98 -2.98
CA GLU A 62 -4.72 3.30 -3.86
C GLU A 62 -4.73 4.80 -4.16
N ILE A 63 -3.66 5.49 -3.75
CA ILE A 63 -3.47 6.91 -4.04
C ILE A 63 -2.67 7.01 -5.34
N PRO A 64 -3.26 7.58 -6.42
CA PRO A 64 -2.60 7.67 -7.71
C PRO A 64 -1.46 8.68 -7.69
N HIS A 65 -0.61 8.64 -8.72
CA HIS A 65 0.50 9.58 -8.84
C HIS A 65 -0.02 11.00 -9.06
N LEU A 66 0.22 11.89 -8.10
CA LEU A 66 -0.24 13.28 -8.11
C LEU A 66 0.95 14.25 -7.98
N PRO A 67 1.30 14.98 -9.05
CA PRO A 67 2.41 15.94 -9.03
C PRO A 67 2.26 17.08 -8.00
N GLN A 68 1.04 17.35 -7.53
CA GLN A 68 0.72 18.38 -6.53
C GLN A 68 -0.17 17.81 -5.41
N ALA A 69 0.26 16.69 -4.82
CA ALA A 69 -0.50 15.98 -3.79
C ALA A 69 -0.90 16.84 -2.57
N GLU A 70 -0.10 17.85 -2.21
CA GLU A 70 -0.32 18.72 -1.04
C GLU A 70 -1.64 19.50 -1.10
N ARG A 71 -2.18 19.73 -2.31
CA ARG A 71 -3.44 20.47 -2.52
C ARG A 71 -4.62 19.54 -2.82
N ALA A 72 -4.38 18.23 -2.90
CA ALA A 72 -5.40 17.27 -3.31
C ALA A 72 -6.18 16.72 -2.09
N ARG A 73 -7.49 16.51 -2.28
CA ARG A 73 -8.31 15.78 -1.30
C ARG A 73 -8.08 14.29 -1.47
N LEU A 74 -7.10 13.74 -0.73
CA LEU A 74 -6.69 12.34 -0.88
C LEU A 74 -7.63 11.34 -0.18
N GLY A 75 -8.45 11.79 0.77
CA GLY A 75 -9.33 10.91 1.55
C GLY A 75 -10.32 10.11 0.69
N GLN A 76 -10.69 10.60 -0.49
CA GLN A 76 -11.58 9.89 -1.41
C GLN A 76 -11.01 8.58 -1.98
N TYR A 77 -9.69 8.40 -1.89
CA TYR A 77 -9.01 7.20 -2.36
C TYR A 77 -8.96 6.08 -1.32
N LEU A 78 -9.42 6.35 -0.09
CA LEU A 78 -9.32 5.44 1.04
C LEU A 78 -10.72 5.04 1.53
N ASP A 79 -10.94 3.74 1.69
CA ASP A 79 -12.10 3.19 2.37
C ASP A 79 -11.72 2.85 3.82
N ILE A 80 -12.07 3.76 4.73
CA ILE A 80 -11.84 3.59 6.17
C ILE A 80 -12.81 2.62 6.83
N SER A 81 -13.87 2.19 6.13
CA SER A 81 -14.84 1.22 6.65
C SER A 81 -14.25 -0.19 6.74
N LEU A 82 -13.07 -0.39 6.15
CA LEU A 82 -12.30 -1.63 6.16
C LEU A 82 -11.38 -1.77 7.40
N LEU A 83 -11.33 -0.76 8.28
CA LEU A 83 -10.52 -0.73 9.50
C LEU A 83 -11.26 -1.25 10.74
#